data_AF-A0A5C7XMA0-F1
#
_entry.id   AF-A0A5C7XMA0-F1
#
_cell.length_a   1.000
_cell.length_b   1.000
_cell.length_c   1.000
_cell.angle_alpha   90.00
_cell.angle_beta   90.00
_cell.angle_gamma   90.00
#
_symmetry.space_group_name_H-M   'P 1'
#
loop_
_entity.id
_entity.type
_entity.pdbx_description
1 polymer ?
#
loop_
_entity_poly.entity_id
_entity_poly.type
_entity_poly.pdbx_seq_one_letter_code
_entity_poly.pdbx_strand_id
1 'polypeptide(L)' 'MYVCLCNGVTEREIRQTAAAGCRSVAELTMRTGCGAGCGSCLSTATQLLEECRASADVSADIAHAA' A
#
# COMPACT_ATOMS: atom_id res chain seq x y z
N MET A 1 6.96 4.86 -9.00
CA MET A 1 7.84 5.98 -8.52
C MET A 1 8.37 5.69 -7.11
N TYR A 2 9.33 6.47 -6.58
CA TYR A 2 9.61 6.44 -5.14
C TYR A 2 8.51 7.17 -4.39
N VAL A 3 8.00 6.56 -3.31
CA VAL A 3 6.97 7.13 -2.44
C VAL A 3 7.61 7.57 -1.12
N CYS A 4 8.49 6.76 -0.54
CA CYS A 4 9.26 7.13 0.65
C CYS A 4 10.73 7.34 0.29
N LEU A 5 11.21 8.58 0.35
CA LEU A 5 12.62 8.89 0.09
C LEU A 5 13.54 8.48 1.24
N CYS A 6 13.10 8.60 2.50
CA CYS A 6 13.90 8.24 3.67
C CYS A 6 14.33 6.76 3.66
N ASN A 7 13.43 5.88 3.23
CA ASN A 7 13.62 4.42 3.29
C ASN A 7 13.64 3.78 1.90
N GLY A 8 13.69 4.57 0.82
CA GLY A 8 13.77 4.08 -0.55
C GLY A 8 12.58 3.21 -0.98
N VAL A 9 11.37 3.44 -0.44
CA VAL A 9 10.20 2.61 -0.76
C VAL A 9 9.52 3.13 -2.02
N THR A 10 9.30 2.24 -2.98
CA THR A 10 8.62 2.53 -4.24
C THR A 10 7.13 2.22 -4.19
N GLU A 11 6.38 2.86 -5.06
CA GLU A 11 4.96 2.55 -5.31
C GLU A 11 4.75 1.07 -5.63
N ARG A 12 5.65 0.48 -6.42
CA ARG A 12 5.57 -0.94 -6.78
C ARG A 12 5.64 -1.84 -5.53
N GLU A 13 6.56 -1.54 -4.61
CA GLU A 13 6.68 -2.28 -3.35
C GLU A 13 5.44 -2.10 -2.47
N ILE A 14 4.85 -0.90 -2.43
CA ILE A 14 3.59 -0.66 -1.70
C ILE A 14 2.47 -1.53 -2.29
N ARG A 15 2.29 -1.53 -3.62
CA ARG A 15 1.27 -2.34 -4.30
C ARG A 15 1.50 -3.84 -4.09
N GLN A 16 2.74 -4.31 -4.16
CA GLN A 16 3.09 -5.71 -3.89
C GLN A 16 2.82 -6.10 -2.44
N THR A 17 3.16 -5.23 -1.49
CA THR A 17 2.91 -5.45 -0.05
C THR A 17 1.41 -5.49 0.23
N ALA A 18 0.62 -4.62 -0.42
CA ALA A 18 -0.84 -4.62 -0.35
C ALA A 18 -1.44 -5.93 -0.92
N ALA A 19 -0.97 -6.37 -2.09
CA ALA A 19 -1.38 -7.64 -2.69
C ALA A 19 -1.01 -8.85 -1.82
N ALA A 20 0.10 -8.77 -1.08
CA ALA A 20 0.51 -9.74 -0.07
C ALA A 20 -0.24 -9.58 1.28
N GLY A 21 -1.43 -8.98 1.25
CA GLY A 21 -2.35 -8.92 2.39
C GLY A 21 -2.15 -7.74 3.34
N CYS A 22 -1.26 -6.80 3.06
CA CYS A 22 -1.08 -5.63 3.94
C CYS A 22 -2.29 -4.68 3.87
N ARG A 23 -2.89 -4.39 5.03
CA ARG A 23 -4.16 -3.64 5.11
C ARG A 23 -4.10 -2.35 5.93
N SER A 24 -2.95 -1.99 6.48
CA SER A 24 -2.79 -0.74 7.23
C SER A 24 -1.44 -0.09 6.97
N VAL A 25 -1.37 1.23 7.16
CA VAL A 25 -0.10 1.96 7.07
C VAL A 25 0.88 1.50 8.15
N ALA A 26 0.40 1.19 9.36
CA ALA A 26 1.23 0.64 10.42
C ALA A 26 1.91 -0.67 10.00
N GLU A 27 1.16 -1.60 9.40
CA GLU A 27 1.72 -2.83 8.85
C GLU A 27 2.67 -2.56 7.67
N LEU A 28 2.31 -1.64 6.77
CA LEU A 28 3.19 -1.24 5.67
C LEU A 28 4.52 -0.70 6.18
N THR A 29 4.49 0.14 7.22
CA THR A 29 5.68 0.67 7.90
C THR A 29 6.50 -0.47 8.50
N MET A 30 5.89 -1.43 9.20
CA MET A 30 6.62 -2.58 9.74
C MET A 30 7.28 -3.43 8.65
N ARG A 31 6.63 -3.62 7.50
CA ARG A 31 7.11 -4.49 6.43
C ARG A 31 8.16 -3.83 5.52
N THR A 32 8.09 -2.51 5.35
CA THR A 32 8.88 -1.79 4.32
C THR A 32 9.68 -0.61 4.86
N GLY A 33 9.46 -0.19 6.10
CA GLY A 33 9.97 1.07 6.64
C GLY A 33 9.26 2.32 6.10
N CYS A 34 8.29 2.21 5.20
CA CYS A 34 7.59 3.38 4.64
C CYS A 34 6.95 4.22 5.76
N GLY A 35 7.25 5.51 5.82
CA GLY A 35 6.72 6.42 6.84
C GLY A 35 7.46 6.44 8.18
N ALA A 36 8.47 5.59 8.41
CA ALA A 36 9.22 5.55 9.67
C ALA A 36 10.23 6.72 9.87
N GLY A 37 10.43 7.54 8.84
CA GLY A 37 11.33 8.71 8.86
C GLY A 37 10.58 10.03 9.09
N CYS A 38 10.58 10.91 8.08
CA CYS A 38 9.95 12.24 8.18
C CYS A 38 8.41 12.25 8.07
N GLY A 39 7.79 11.13 7.67
CA GLY A 39 6.33 11.02 7.53
C GLY A 39 5.72 11.70 6.30
N SER A 40 6.47 12.46 5.49
CA SER A 40 5.90 13.19 4.33
C SER A 40 5.24 12.30 3.28
N CYS A 41 5.57 11.01 3.24
CA CYS A 41 5.00 10.04 2.31
C CYS A 41 3.68 9.40 2.79
N LEU A 42 3.26 9.64 4.04
CA LEU A 42 2.16 8.90 4.67
C LEU A 42 0.82 9.07 3.94
N SER A 43 0.49 10.28 3.48
CA SER A 43 -0.74 10.53 2.72
C SER A 43 -0.76 9.73 1.41
N THR A 44 0.31 9.83 0.61
CA THR A 44 0.45 9.08 -0.65
C THR A 44 0.47 7.56 -0.44
N ALA A 45 1.17 7.07 0.59
CA ALA A 45 1.20 5.64 0.90
C ALA A 45 -0.18 5.11 1.34
N THR A 46 -0.94 5.90 2.10
CA THR A 46 -2.32 5.57 2.51
C THR A 46 -3.22 5.46 1.29
N GLN A 47 -3.19 6.46 0.41
CA GLN A 47 -4.00 6.47 -0.81
C GLN A 47 -3.70 5.25 -1.70
N LEU A 48 -2.41 4.93 -1.91
CA LEU A 48 -2.02 3.76 -2.68
C LEU A 48 -2.51 2.43 -2.07
N LEU A 49 -2.46 2.31 -0.74
CA LEU A 49 -3.01 1.15 -0.03
C LEU A 49 -4.52 1.05 -0.25
N GLU A 50 -5.26 2.15 -0.14
CA GLU A 50 -6.70 2.20 -0.35
C GLU A 50 -7.10 1.86 -1.79
N GLU A 51 -6.41 2.42 -2.79
CA GLU A 51 -6.59 2.09 -4.21
C GLU A 51 -6.41 0.58 -4.48
N CYS A 52 -5.41 -0.04 -3.84
CA CYS A 52 -5.19 -1.48 -3.96
C CYS A 52 -6.32 -2.30 -3.34
N ARG A 53 -6.94 -1.82 -2.25
CA ARG A 53 -8.09 -2.49 -1.61
C ARG A 53 -9.33 -2.40 -2.47
N ALA A 54 -9.66 -1.20 -2.95
CA ALA A 54 -10.80 -1.00 -3.84
C ALA A 54 -10.70 -1.86 -5.11
N SER A 55 -9.50 -2.00 -5.68
CA SER A 55 -9.27 -2.86 -6.84
C SER A 55 -9.44 -4.36 -6.53
N ALA A 56 -9.08 -4.79 -5.31
CA ALA A 56 -9.24 -6.18 -4.87
C ALA A 56 -10.70 -6.53 -4.57
N ASP A 57 -11.45 -5.60 -3.97
CA ASP A 57 -12.87 -5.80 -3.64
C ASP A 57 -13.73 -5.88 -4.90
N VAL A 58 -13.51 -5.01 -5.89
CA VAL A 58 -14.19 -5.10 -7.21
C VAL A 58 -13.93 -6.43 -7.91
N SER A 59 -12.72 -6.98 -7.78
CA SER A 59 -12.37 -8.29 -8.36
C SER A 59 -13.06 -9.44 -7.63
N ALA A 60 -13.24 -9.32 -6.30
CA ALA A 60 -13.94 -10.31 -5.49
C ALA A 60 -15.45 -10.31 -5.76
N ASP A 61 -16.05 -9.12 -5.94
CA ASP A 61 -17.48 -8.98 -6.23
C ASP A 61 -17.86 -9.57 -7.60
N ILE A 62 -17.03 -9.38 -8.63
CA ILE A 62 -17.24 -10.03 -9.94
C ILE A 62 -17.08 -11.56 -9.83
N ALA A 63 -16.12 -12.04 -9.04
CA ALA A 63 -15.87 -13.47 -8.86
C ALA A 63 -16.95 -14.18 -8.01
N HIS A 64 -17.69 -13.47 -7.16
CA HIS A 64 -18.78 -14.05 -6.36
C HIS A 64 -20.16 -13.97 -7.05
N ALA A 65 -20.26 -13.25 -8.16
CA ALA A 65 -21.48 -13.11 -8.96
C ALA A 65 -21.53 -14.07 -10.18
N ALA A 66 -20.47 -14.87 -10.41
CA ALA A 66 -20.35 -15.86 -11.49
C ALA A 66 -20.40 -17.30 -10.94
#